data_AF-N1PE83-F1
#
_entry.id   AF-N1PE83-F1
#
_cell.length_a   1.000
_cell.length_b   1.000
_cell.length_c   1.000
_cell.angle_alpha   90.00
_cell.angle_beta   90.00
_cell.angle_gamma   90.00
#
_symmetry.space_group_name_H-M   'P 1'
#
loop_
_entity.id
_entity.type
_entity.pdbx_description
1 polymer ?
#
loop_
_entity_poly.entity_id
_entity_poly.type
_entity_poly.pdbx_seq_one_letter_code
_entity_poly.pdbx_strand_id
1 'polypeptide(L)'
;MQVQGAGEEGVCGKWKAAVHNARNAPHSPSLLQLKVRVVKTIVQRPKPVRQMCKTLYFRSRACGHEWFELDRPCGAGMNLLTCPDFGSSQPFGPIEKPRRSDWARPYHCPRCDYKKYDMRYRRMMITKRNGWKIGMGPGRREGGVDFYPHNAVACCVVM
;
A
#
# COMPACT_ATOMS: atom_id res chain seq x y z
N MET A 1 -24.48 -14.78 25.84
CA MET A 1 -23.04 -14.86 26.17
C MET A 1 -22.41 -13.51 25.89
N GLN A 2 -22.33 -12.67 26.93
CA GLN A 2 -21.65 -11.38 26.92
C GLN A 2 -20.19 -11.62 27.29
N VAL A 3 -19.25 -11.00 26.57
CA VAL A 3 -17.86 -10.92 27.00
C VAL A 3 -17.45 -9.45 26.93
N GLN A 4 -17.32 -8.86 28.11
CA GLN A 4 -16.73 -7.55 28.36
C GLN A 4 -15.24 -7.75 28.68
N GLY A 5 -14.39 -6.86 28.16
CA GLY A 5 -13.02 -6.60 28.61
C GLY A 5 -12.59 -5.29 27.92
N ALA A 6 -12.44 -4.13 28.58
CA ALA A 6 -11.51 -3.79 29.66
C ALA A 6 -10.12 -4.36 29.33
N GLY A 7 -9.08 -3.61 29.05
CA GLY A 7 -8.70 -2.22 29.33
C GLY A 7 -7.18 -2.30 29.51
N GLU A 8 -6.41 -1.28 29.12
CA GLU A 8 -5.10 -0.97 29.73
C GLU A 8 -4.48 0.28 29.10
N GLU A 9 -4.54 1.35 29.89
CA GLU A 9 -3.80 2.58 29.71
C GLU A 9 -2.35 2.37 30.15
N GLY A 10 -1.38 2.68 29.29
CA GLY A 10 0.04 2.65 29.60
C GLY A 10 0.64 4.05 29.66
N VAL A 11 0.61 4.66 30.84
CA VAL A 11 1.38 5.85 31.21
C VAL A 11 2.78 5.41 31.69
N CYS A 12 3.84 6.16 31.35
CA CYS A 12 5.12 6.36 32.05
C CYS A 12 6.28 6.47 31.02
N GLY A 13 7.21 7.42 31.05
CA GLY A 13 7.65 8.24 32.16
C GLY A 13 8.38 9.51 31.75
N LYS A 14 8.31 10.45 32.69
CA LYS A 14 9.05 11.70 32.77
C LYS A 14 10.54 11.42 32.92
N TRP A 15 11.38 11.96 32.05
CA TRP A 15 12.81 12.08 32.32
C TRP A 15 13.07 13.41 33.03
N LYS A 16 13.29 13.31 34.34
CA LYS A 16 13.73 14.41 35.19
C LYS A 16 15.17 14.80 34.85
N ALA A 17 15.40 16.10 34.87
CA ALA A 17 16.67 16.78 34.77
C ALA A 17 17.69 16.29 35.81
N ALA A 18 18.94 16.15 35.38
CA ALA A 18 20.11 16.20 36.25
C ALA A 18 20.95 17.41 35.83
N VAL A 19 20.78 18.52 36.55
CA VAL A 19 21.64 19.69 36.52
C VAL A 19 22.81 19.39 37.46
N HIS A 20 23.99 19.12 36.91
CA HIS A 20 25.22 19.12 37.69
C HIS A 20 26.00 20.41 37.44
N ASN A 21 26.15 21.14 38.54
CA ASN A 21 26.87 22.39 38.75
C ASN A 21 28.38 22.11 38.81
N ALA A 22 29.17 22.73 37.93
CA ALA A 22 30.63 22.72 38.03
C ALA A 22 31.13 24.17 37.95
N ARG A 23 31.45 24.73 39.12
CA ARG A 23 32.14 26.01 39.28
C ARG A 23 33.66 25.76 39.34
N ASN A 24 34.38 26.67 38.70
CA ASN A 24 35.77 27.08 38.95
C ASN A 24 36.91 26.19 38.44
N ALA A 25 37.55 26.63 37.35
CA ALA A 25 38.98 26.42 37.10
C ALA A 25 39.59 27.70 36.46
N PRO A 26 40.80 28.13 36.88
CA PRO A 26 41.42 29.39 36.45
C PRO A 26 42.24 29.29 35.15
N HIS A 27 42.16 30.39 34.39
CA HIS A 27 43.13 31.05 33.50
C HIS A 27 44.22 30.24 32.74
N SER A 28 44.06 30.22 31.40
CA SER A 28 45.01 30.48 30.28
C SER A 28 46.53 30.35 30.50
N PRO A 29 47.32 29.89 29.49
CA PRO A 29 47.24 30.41 28.12
C PRO A 29 47.59 29.42 26.97
N SER A 30 47.46 29.95 25.75
CA SER A 30 48.19 29.59 24.53
C SER A 30 47.32 29.11 23.37
N LEU A 31 47.18 30.05 22.44
CA LEU A 31 46.50 29.99 21.16
C LEU A 31 47.13 28.96 20.22
N LEU A 32 46.52 27.79 20.13
CA LEU A 32 46.39 27.10 18.85
C LEU A 32 44.91 26.90 18.63
N GLN A 33 44.29 27.84 17.90
CA GLN A 33 42.92 27.70 17.45
C GLN A 33 42.83 26.56 16.44
N LEU A 34 42.74 25.33 16.93
CA LEU A 34 42.16 24.24 16.16
C LEU A 34 40.70 24.62 15.93
N LYS A 35 40.41 25.16 14.73
CA LYS A 35 39.05 25.23 14.19
C LYS A 35 38.55 23.80 14.04
N VAL A 36 38.01 23.24 15.13
CA VAL A 36 37.23 22.01 15.10
C VAL A 36 35.97 22.36 14.31
N ARG A 37 36.00 22.12 13.00
CA ARG A 37 34.80 22.13 12.19
C ARG A 37 33.94 20.99 12.68
N VAL A 38 32.96 21.31 13.51
CA VAL A 38 31.87 20.39 13.85
C VAL A 38 31.11 20.16 12.55
N VAL A 39 31.51 19.12 11.82
CA VAL A 39 30.78 18.63 10.65
C VAL A 39 29.48 18.06 11.21
N LYS A 40 28.41 18.87 11.16
CA LYS A 40 27.04 18.40 11.37
C LYS A 40 26.77 17.41 10.24
N THR A 41 27.03 16.14 10.49
CA THR A 41 26.62 15.07 9.60
C THR A 41 25.09 15.07 9.62
N ILE A 42 24.49 15.73 8.63
CA ILE A 42 23.06 15.66 8.39
C ILE A 42 22.82 14.22 7.96
N VAL A 43 22.42 13.37 8.90
CA VAL A 43 21.93 12.02 8.60
C VAL A 43 20.65 12.22 7.79
N GLN A 44 20.80 12.25 6.47
CA GLN A 44 19.66 12.25 5.57
C GLN A 44 18.94 10.94 5.82
N ARG A 45 17.81 11.00 6.55
CA ARG A 45 16.94 9.84 6.69
C ARG A 45 16.48 9.50 5.28
N PRO A 46 16.73 8.27 4.79
CA PRO A 46 16.27 7.89 3.46
C PRO A 46 14.76 8.12 3.41
N LYS A 47 14.32 8.86 2.38
CA LYS A 47 12.90 9.09 2.13
C LYS A 47 12.24 7.72 2.05
N PRO A 48 11.22 7.41 2.88
CA PRO A 48 10.63 6.08 2.89
C PRO A 48 10.12 5.78 1.49
N VAL A 49 10.72 4.76 0.86
CA VAL A 49 10.25 4.25 -0.43
C VAL A 49 8.83 3.79 -0.17
N ARG A 50 7.86 4.45 -0.81
CA ARG A 50 6.44 4.07 -0.68
C ARG A 50 6.36 2.62 -1.16
N GLN A 51 6.19 1.69 -0.22
CA GLN A 51 5.97 0.31 -0.61
C GLN A 51 4.64 0.27 -1.35
N MET A 52 4.64 -0.23 -2.58
CA MET A 52 3.39 -0.40 -3.32
C MET A 52 2.60 -1.55 -2.71
N CYS A 53 1.27 -1.46 -2.78
CA CYS A 53 0.42 -2.58 -2.40
C CYS A 53 0.75 -3.79 -3.28
N LYS A 54 0.98 -4.95 -2.67
CA LYS A 54 1.10 -6.21 -3.39
C LYS A 54 -0.24 -6.91 -3.38
N THR A 55 -0.68 -7.32 -4.56
CA THR A 55 -1.91 -8.10 -4.73
C THR A 55 -1.62 -9.40 -5.44
N LEU A 56 -2.37 -10.43 -5.04
CA LEU A 56 -2.45 -11.69 -5.74
C LEU A 56 -3.67 -11.64 -6.66
N TYR A 57 -3.56 -12.30 -7.80
CA TYR A 57 -4.61 -12.34 -8.79
C TYR A 57 -5.07 -13.77 -8.98
N PHE A 58 -6.36 -14.02 -8.72
CA PHE A 58 -6.91 -15.37 -8.73
C PHE A 58 -8.01 -15.55 -9.78
N ARG A 59 -8.07 -16.77 -10.31
CA ARG A 59 -9.16 -17.26 -11.16
C ARG A 59 -9.68 -18.60 -10.65
N SER A 60 -10.98 -18.73 -10.48
CA SER A 60 -11.61 -20.00 -10.12
C SER A 60 -11.70 -20.93 -11.33
N ARG A 61 -11.26 -22.19 -11.17
CA ARG A 61 -11.43 -23.24 -12.19
C ARG A 61 -12.88 -23.70 -12.33
N ALA A 62 -13.65 -23.64 -11.24
CA ALA A 62 -15.01 -24.17 -11.20
C ALA A 62 -16.04 -23.23 -11.84
N CYS A 63 -15.92 -21.92 -11.61
CA CYS A 63 -16.93 -20.94 -12.02
C CYS A 63 -16.37 -19.82 -12.91
N GLY A 64 -15.07 -19.83 -13.22
CA GLY A 64 -14.42 -18.84 -14.09
C GLY A 64 -14.27 -17.43 -13.50
N HIS A 65 -14.89 -17.14 -12.36
CA HIS A 65 -14.79 -15.85 -11.66
C HIS A 65 -13.36 -15.49 -11.28
N GLU A 66 -13.09 -14.19 -11.25
CA GLU A 66 -11.77 -13.61 -11.05
C GLU A 66 -11.79 -12.53 -9.97
N TRP A 67 -10.75 -12.46 -9.15
CA TRP A 67 -10.63 -11.47 -8.07
C TRP A 67 -9.18 -11.19 -7.72
N PHE A 68 -8.96 -10.06 -7.04
CA PHE A 68 -7.72 -9.74 -6.37
C PHE A 68 -7.81 -10.04 -4.88
N GLU A 69 -6.67 -10.38 -4.29
CA GLU A 69 -6.48 -10.48 -2.85
C GLU A 69 -5.27 -9.63 -2.43
N LEU A 70 -5.40 -8.89 -1.35
CA LEU A 70 -4.33 -8.05 -0.82
C LEU A 70 -3.32 -8.92 -0.05
N ASP A 71 -2.11 -9.04 -0.59
CA ASP A 71 -0.99 -9.75 0.06
C ASP A 71 -0.25 -8.83 1.04
N ARG A 72 0.09 -7.62 0.57
CA ARG A 72 0.82 -6.64 1.39
C ARG A 72 0.26 -5.23 1.20
N PRO A 73 -0.19 -4.55 2.29
CA PRO A 73 -0.62 -3.17 2.19
C PRO A 73 0.57 -2.22 2.01
N CYS A 74 0.36 -1.08 1.36
CA CYS A 74 1.37 -0.03 1.17
C CYS A 74 1.72 0.75 2.45
N GLY A 75 0.92 0.58 3.52
CA GLY A 75 1.10 1.26 4.79
C GLY A 75 0.18 0.71 5.88
N ALA A 76 0.42 1.12 7.12
CA ALA A 76 -0.43 0.73 8.26
C ALA A 76 -1.87 1.23 8.06
N GLY A 77 -2.85 0.35 8.26
CA GLY A 77 -4.27 0.64 8.05
C GLY A 77 -4.72 0.75 6.58
N MET A 78 -3.81 0.54 5.62
CA MET A 78 -4.15 0.55 4.20
C MET A 78 -4.78 -0.78 3.77
N ASN A 79 -5.81 -0.71 2.94
CA ASN A 79 -6.54 -1.85 2.40
C ASN A 79 -7.06 -1.52 0.98
N LEU A 80 -7.76 -2.45 0.32
CA LEU A 80 -8.24 -2.25 -1.06
C LEU A 80 -9.30 -1.14 -1.21
N LEU A 81 -9.87 -0.63 -0.12
CA LEU A 81 -10.83 0.48 -0.13
C LEU A 81 -10.17 1.82 0.19
N THR A 82 -9.15 1.82 1.06
CA THR A 82 -8.47 3.04 1.49
C THR A 82 -7.24 3.37 0.66
N CYS A 83 -6.67 2.39 -0.04
CA CYS A 83 -5.50 2.60 -0.87
C CYS A 83 -5.87 3.40 -2.13
N PRO A 84 -5.17 4.52 -2.43
CA PRO A 84 -5.44 5.33 -3.63
C PRO A 84 -5.21 4.56 -4.93
N ASP A 85 -4.40 3.48 -4.89
CA ASP A 85 -4.14 2.61 -6.04
C ASP A 85 -5.28 1.63 -6.32
N PHE A 86 -6.33 1.62 -5.52
CA PHE A 86 -7.53 0.81 -5.78
C PHE A 86 -8.80 1.67 -5.73
N GLY A 87 -8.68 2.95 -5.42
CA GLY A 87 -9.81 3.87 -5.36
C GLY A 87 -10.51 4.03 -6.70
N SER A 88 -11.78 4.44 -6.66
CA SER A 88 -12.56 4.82 -7.85
C SER A 88 -11.94 6.00 -8.62
N SER A 89 -11.07 6.77 -7.96
CA SER A 89 -10.30 7.84 -8.58
C SER A 89 -9.25 7.33 -9.56
N GLN A 90 -8.87 6.05 -9.50
CA GLN A 90 -7.85 5.51 -10.37
C GLN A 90 -8.44 5.09 -11.72
N PRO A 91 -7.97 5.68 -12.83
CA PRO A 91 -8.55 5.45 -14.15
C PRO A 91 -8.25 4.05 -14.72
N PHE A 92 -7.19 3.41 -14.22
CA PHE A 92 -6.86 1.99 -14.41
C PHE A 92 -7.03 1.35 -13.05
N GLY A 93 -7.34 0.06 -13.03
CA GLY A 93 -7.15 -0.72 -11.81
C GLY A 93 -5.70 -0.61 -11.29
N PRO A 94 -5.30 -1.39 -10.27
CA PRO A 94 -4.01 -1.24 -9.61
C PRO A 94 -2.85 -0.95 -10.56
N ILE A 95 -2.03 0.05 -10.20
CA ILE A 95 -0.83 0.48 -10.96
C ILE A 95 -0.01 -0.72 -11.43
N GLU A 96 0.06 -1.76 -10.60
CA GLU A 96 0.68 -3.03 -10.96
C GLU A 96 -0.33 -4.16 -10.85
N LYS A 97 -0.93 -4.51 -12.00
CA LYS A 97 -1.70 -5.75 -12.12
C LYS A 97 -0.72 -6.92 -12.29
N PRO A 98 -0.82 -7.98 -11.47
CA PRO A 98 -0.06 -9.21 -11.70
C PRO A 98 -0.28 -9.69 -13.13
N ARG A 99 0.82 -9.94 -13.86
CA ARG A 99 0.75 -10.39 -15.27
C ARG A 99 0.11 -11.76 -15.42
N ARG A 100 0.14 -12.58 -14.36
CA ARG A 100 -0.40 -13.93 -14.34
C ARG A 100 -1.43 -14.08 -13.23
N SER A 101 -2.54 -14.75 -13.55
CA SER A 101 -3.47 -15.24 -12.54
C SER A 101 -3.00 -16.58 -12.02
N ASP A 102 -3.04 -16.75 -10.71
CA ASP A 102 -2.98 -18.05 -10.09
C ASP A 102 -4.35 -18.70 -10.07
N TRP A 103 -4.36 -20.04 -10.15
CA TRP A 103 -5.60 -20.79 -10.02
C TRP A 103 -6.01 -20.87 -8.55
N ALA A 104 -7.22 -20.42 -8.26
CA ALA A 104 -7.78 -20.58 -6.93
C ALA A 104 -8.11 -22.04 -6.64
N ARG A 105 -8.04 -22.41 -5.36
CA ARG A 105 -8.55 -23.70 -4.87
C ARG A 105 -10.06 -23.83 -5.16
N PRO A 106 -10.58 -25.05 -5.33
CA PRO A 106 -12.01 -25.27 -5.43
C PRO A 106 -12.76 -24.64 -4.25
N TYR A 107 -13.95 -24.08 -4.52
CA TYR A 107 -14.82 -23.45 -3.51
C TYR A 107 -14.20 -22.24 -2.77
N HIS A 108 -13.21 -21.57 -3.33
CA HIS A 108 -12.67 -20.31 -2.79
C HIS A 108 -13.11 -19.07 -3.57
N CYS A 109 -14.00 -19.22 -4.54
CA CYS A 109 -14.55 -18.07 -5.25
C CYS A 109 -15.40 -17.22 -4.31
N PRO A 110 -15.04 -15.95 -4.06
CA PRO A 110 -15.78 -15.11 -3.11
C PRO A 110 -17.24 -14.85 -3.55
N ARG A 111 -17.51 -14.91 -4.85
CA ARG A 111 -18.86 -14.77 -5.40
C ARG A 111 -19.72 -16.03 -5.23
N CYS A 112 -19.12 -17.22 -5.24
CA CYS A 112 -19.86 -18.48 -5.17
C CYS A 112 -19.84 -19.13 -3.77
N ASP A 113 -18.86 -18.84 -2.92
CA ASP A 113 -18.72 -19.44 -1.59
C ASP A 113 -19.75 -18.88 -0.58
N TYR A 114 -20.47 -17.80 -0.91
CA TYR A 114 -21.46 -17.08 -0.07
C TYR A 114 -21.00 -16.73 1.36
N LYS A 115 -19.77 -17.06 1.74
CA LYS A 115 -19.11 -16.60 2.97
C LYS A 115 -18.92 -15.10 2.90
N LYS A 116 -18.86 -14.48 4.09
CA LYS A 116 -18.73 -13.04 4.28
C LYS A 116 -17.56 -12.48 3.44
N TYR A 117 -17.88 -11.87 2.31
CA TYR A 117 -16.93 -11.30 1.37
C TYR A 117 -16.42 -9.97 1.94
N ASP A 118 -15.16 -9.96 2.41
CA ASP A 118 -14.54 -8.74 2.90
C ASP A 118 -13.88 -7.96 1.76
N MET A 119 -14.54 -6.86 1.38
CA MET A 119 -14.08 -5.94 0.34
C MET A 119 -12.76 -5.23 0.68
N ARG A 120 -12.33 -5.24 1.96
CA ARG A 120 -11.05 -4.66 2.38
C ARG A 120 -9.86 -5.47 1.88
N TYR A 121 -10.02 -6.78 1.75
CA TYR A 121 -8.94 -7.70 1.38
C TYR A 121 -9.15 -8.38 0.05
N ARG A 122 -10.40 -8.56 -0.41
CA ARG A 122 -10.70 -9.21 -1.67
C ARG A 122 -11.58 -8.33 -2.55
N ARG A 123 -11.25 -8.22 -3.83
CA ARG A 123 -12.03 -7.45 -4.80
C ARG A 123 -12.27 -8.21 -6.10
N MET A 124 -13.55 -8.44 -6.41
CA MET A 124 -13.97 -9.06 -7.66
C MET A 124 -13.57 -8.22 -8.88
N MET A 125 -13.12 -8.91 -9.93
CA MET A 125 -12.82 -8.31 -11.22
C MET A 125 -14.01 -8.55 -12.16
N ILE A 126 -14.76 -7.49 -12.46
CA ILE A 126 -15.98 -7.60 -13.28
C ILE A 126 -15.65 -7.59 -14.77
N THR A 127 -14.65 -6.80 -15.19
CA THR A 127 -14.36 -6.62 -16.61
C THR A 127 -12.85 -6.65 -16.86
N LYS A 128 -12.43 -7.54 -17.75
CA LYS A 128 -11.13 -7.45 -18.43
C LYS A 128 -11.34 -6.71 -19.74
N ARG A 129 -10.57 -5.65 -19.95
CA ARG A 129 -10.47 -5.02 -21.25
C ARG A 129 -9.07 -5.28 -21.78
N ASN A 130 -8.99 -6.00 -22.88
CA ASN A 130 -7.78 -6.13 -23.66
C ASN A 130 -7.94 -5.15 -24.82
N GLY A 131 -7.11 -4.12 -24.85
CA GLY A 131 -7.17 -3.07 -25.85
C GLY A 131 -5.80 -2.44 -26.01
N TRP A 132 -5.62 -1.76 -27.14
CA TRP A 132 -4.42 -1.01 -27.44
C TRP A 132 -4.78 0.47 -27.33
N LYS A 133 -4.06 1.22 -26.49
CA LYS A 133 -4.24 2.66 -26.40
C LYS A 133 -3.09 3.35 -27.13
N ILE A 134 -3.43 4.23 -28.07
CA ILE A 134 -2.48 5.11 -28.73
C ILE A 134 -2.74 6.53 -28.18
N GLY A 135 -1.80 7.09 -27.41
CA GLY A 135 -1.99 8.40 -26.78
C GLY A 135 -0.83 8.86 -25.90
N MET A 136 -1.05 9.98 -25.19
CA MET A 136 -0.06 10.65 -24.31
C MET A 136 0.30 9.86 -23.05
N GLY A 137 -0.31 8.69 -22.85
CA GLY A 137 0.12 7.75 -21.85
C GLY A 137 -0.92 6.67 -21.58
N PRO A 138 -0.66 5.81 -20.58
CA PRO A 138 -1.52 4.69 -20.27
C PRO A 138 -2.86 5.14 -19.65
N GLY A 139 -3.01 6.42 -19.26
CA GLY A 139 -4.14 7.03 -18.55
C GLY A 139 -5.49 7.04 -19.30
N ARG A 140 -6.67 6.93 -18.64
CA ARG A 140 -8.00 6.88 -19.28
C ARG A 140 -8.52 8.29 -19.46
N ARG A 141 -8.04 9.17 -18.57
CA ARG A 141 -8.16 10.62 -18.63
C ARG A 141 -7.05 11.25 -19.49
N GLU A 142 -6.02 10.49 -19.85
CA GLU A 142 -4.97 10.97 -20.74
C GLU A 142 -5.47 10.87 -22.18
N GLY A 143 -5.19 11.91 -22.97
CA GLY A 143 -5.60 12.00 -24.36
C GLY A 143 -5.07 10.82 -25.17
N GLY A 144 -5.96 10.14 -25.89
CA GLY A 144 -5.62 8.99 -26.73
C GLY A 144 -6.86 8.29 -27.25
N VAL A 145 -6.65 7.45 -28.27
CA VAL A 145 -7.68 6.60 -28.86
C VAL A 145 -7.47 5.18 -28.35
N ASP A 146 -8.50 4.61 -27.72
CA ASP A 146 -8.50 3.22 -27.29
C ASP A 146 -9.08 2.34 -28.42
N PHE A 147 -8.27 1.41 -28.92
CA PHE A 147 -8.70 0.39 -29.86
C PHE A 147 -9.01 -0.90 -29.11
N TYR A 148 -10.28 -1.29 -29.11
CA TYR A 148 -10.71 -2.58 -28.61
C TYR A 148 -11.01 -3.48 -29.80
N PRO A 149 -10.29 -4.61 -29.99
CA PRO A 149 -10.67 -5.54 -31.03
C PRO A 149 -12.10 -6.03 -30.76
N HIS A 150 -12.98 -5.92 -31.75
CA HIS A 150 -14.40 -6.27 -31.64
C HIS A 150 -14.65 -7.72 -31.18
N ASN A 151 -13.63 -8.59 -31.27
CA ASN A 151 -13.65 -9.99 -30.83
C ASN A 151 -13.06 -10.21 -29.43
N ALA A 152 -12.83 -9.16 -28.64
CA ALA A 152 -12.55 -9.31 -27.22
C ALA A 152 -13.84 -9.80 -26.53
N VAL A 153 -14.02 -11.12 -26.52
CA VAL A 153 -15.08 -11.81 -25.78
C VAL A 153 -15.08 -11.25 -24.35
N ALA A 154 -16.01 -10.36 -24.08
CA ALA A 154 -16.31 -9.91 -22.74
C ALA A 154 -16.94 -11.11 -22.04
N CYS A 155 -16.12 -11.92 -21.36
CA CYS A 155 -16.60 -12.82 -20.32
C CYS A 155 -17.10 -11.96 -19.15
N CYS A 156 -18.20 -11.25 -19.37
CA CYS A 156 -18.98 -10.54 -18.37
C CYS A 156 -20.36 -11.18 -18.41
N VAL A 157 -20.52 -12.30 -17.69
CA VAL A 157 -21.85 -12.66 -17.21
C VAL A 157 -22.15 -11.69 -16.07
N VAL A 158 -22.76 -10.58 -16.45
CA VAL A 158 -23.45 -9.68 -15.54
C VAL A 158 -24.61 -10.49 -14.96
N MET A 159 -24.66 -10.57 -13.62
CA MET A 159 -25.94 -10.60 -12.91
C MET A 159 -26.21 -9.17 -12.48
#